data_AF-A0A956DL74-F1
#
_entry.id   AF-A0A956DL74-F1
#
_cell.length_a   1.000
_cell.length_b   1.000
_cell.length_c   1.000
_cell.angle_alpha   90.00
_cell.angle_beta   90.00
_cell.angle_gamma   90.00
#
_symmetry.space_group_name_H-M   'P 1'
#
loop_
_entity.id
_entity.type
_entity.pdbx_description
1 polymer ?
#
loop_
_entity_poly.entity_id
_entity_poly.type
_entity_poly.pdbx_seq_one_letter_code
_entity_poly.pdbx_strand_id
1 'polypeptide(L)'
;MSLRNTRKRKDFWSTSVRLGCAMVIVGSFGALFTIGCESGGVGDPCVPEDEYKDSFAGFNLSEENIESRSFQCQTRICLVNHFQGRVTCPNGQGIPQNCNDPNVTCQSIVNQVTGEMVDTTCTPGGVILTSCDPTPCGEQGADPKDCNDPALNGGNPTCAGNVCNSTGRFCECNSGSCPGDYRCCPLDTSGLPEGDPCLEAPGLCVTSVCAPTDRATQQATENGNTVDQAACYIPGTDEPVGVPVCGWCTERTPENSVYCSCRCGPPDSGASEADANFNFCDCPDGFTCAEVRPNVGLGDAQLAGKYCIKQGTEFTDVGTDCGSVTGFWASQCNGLPSSDGN
;
A
#
# COMPACT_ATOMS: atom_id res chain seq x y z
N MET A 1 -8.05 -0.23 65.78
CA MET A 1 -9.45 -0.26 65.29
C MET A 1 -9.39 -0.10 63.77
N SER A 2 -9.14 -1.14 62.99
CA SER A 2 -10.08 -2.21 62.60
C SER A 2 -11.40 -1.67 62.08
N LEU A 3 -11.56 -1.63 60.75
CA LEU A 3 -12.66 -2.31 60.04
C LEU A 3 -12.29 -2.43 58.55
N ARG A 4 -12.18 -3.68 58.10
CA ARG A 4 -11.91 -4.12 56.73
C ARG A 4 -13.19 -4.01 55.89
N ASN A 5 -13.09 -3.55 54.65
CA ASN A 5 -14.19 -3.62 53.69
C ASN A 5 -13.84 -4.62 52.58
N THR A 6 -14.49 -5.77 52.61
CA THR A 6 -14.37 -6.88 51.66
C THR A 6 -15.52 -6.78 50.65
N ARG A 7 -15.22 -6.56 49.36
CA ARG A 7 -16.18 -6.79 48.27
C ARG A 7 -15.73 -7.90 47.33
N LYS A 8 -16.40 -9.02 47.56
CA LYS A 8 -16.70 -10.22 46.77
C LYS A 8 -16.32 -10.22 45.28
N ARG A 9 -15.50 -11.21 44.92
CA ARG A 9 -15.46 -11.88 43.61
C ARG A 9 -16.81 -12.52 43.29
N LYS A 10 -17.22 -12.51 42.03
CA LYS A 10 -18.27 -13.37 41.48
C LYS A 10 -17.64 -14.24 40.39
N ASP A 11 -17.37 -15.48 40.75
CA ASP A 11 -17.20 -16.61 39.85
C ASP A 11 -18.59 -17.19 39.56
N PHE A 12 -19.04 -17.21 38.30
CA PHE A 12 -20.28 -17.87 37.83
C PHE A 12 -20.24 -17.81 36.28
N TRP A 13 -20.29 -18.86 35.46
CA TRP A 13 -20.66 -20.26 35.65
C TRP A 13 -20.03 -21.09 34.51
N SER A 14 -19.46 -22.24 34.86
CA SER A 14 -19.18 -23.35 33.96
C SER A 14 -20.43 -24.23 33.90
N THR A 15 -20.92 -24.55 32.72
CA THR A 15 -21.88 -25.66 32.57
C THR A 15 -21.60 -26.43 31.30
N SER A 16 -21.06 -27.63 31.52
CA SER A 16 -20.88 -28.69 30.56
C SER A 16 -22.23 -29.24 30.10
N VAL A 17 -22.41 -29.39 28.79
CA VAL A 17 -23.43 -30.29 28.22
C VAL A 17 -22.68 -31.37 27.43
N ARG A 18 -22.75 -32.59 27.95
CA ARG A 18 -22.35 -33.85 27.29
C ARG A 18 -23.58 -34.77 27.24
N LEU A 19 -23.55 -35.71 26.28
CA LEU A 19 -24.53 -36.76 25.92
C LEU A 19 -25.65 -36.28 24.97
N GLY A 20 -25.93 -36.93 23.84
CA GLY A 20 -25.43 -38.18 23.25
C GLY A 20 -26.35 -38.61 22.09
N CYS A 21 -25.89 -39.61 21.31
CA CYS A 21 -26.61 -40.40 20.30
C CYS A 21 -26.90 -39.76 18.91
N ALA A 22 -26.14 -40.16 17.89
CA ALA A 22 -26.54 -41.26 16.99
C ALA A 22 -25.47 -41.44 15.89
N MET A 23 -24.81 -42.60 15.88
CA MET A 23 -24.07 -43.07 14.72
C MET A 23 -25.06 -43.45 13.62
N VAL A 24 -24.95 -42.80 12.46
CA VAL A 24 -25.39 -43.36 11.18
C VAL A 24 -24.16 -43.35 10.26
N ILE A 25 -23.56 -44.53 10.11
CA ILE A 25 -22.55 -44.84 9.10
C ILE A 25 -23.32 -45.36 7.88
N VAL A 26 -23.46 -44.54 6.83
CA VAL A 26 -23.77 -45.00 5.48
C VAL A 26 -22.90 -44.20 4.50
N GLY A 27 -22.17 -44.93 3.67
CA GLY A 27 -21.03 -44.44 2.90
C GLY A 27 -21.35 -43.38 1.84
N SER A 28 -20.41 -42.46 1.68
CA SER A 28 -20.22 -41.62 0.49
C SER A 28 -18.72 -41.30 0.40
N PHE A 29 -17.95 -42.29 -0.08
CA PHE A 29 -16.58 -42.10 -0.54
C PHE A 29 -16.64 -41.40 -1.91
N GLY A 30 -15.96 -40.26 -2.07
CA GLY A 30 -15.57 -39.75 -3.38
C GLY A 30 -16.13 -38.39 -3.78
N ALA A 31 -15.68 -37.33 -3.11
CA ALA A 31 -15.51 -36.00 -3.70
C ALA A 31 -14.58 -35.19 -2.79
N LEU A 32 -13.29 -35.54 -2.82
CA LEU A 32 -12.26 -34.61 -2.37
C LEU A 32 -12.29 -33.45 -3.37
N PHE A 33 -13.01 -32.39 -3.03
CA PHE A 33 -12.98 -31.14 -3.76
C PHE A 33 -11.54 -30.64 -3.73
N THR A 34 -10.82 -30.82 -4.84
CA THR A 34 -9.59 -30.10 -5.12
C THR A 34 -9.98 -28.64 -5.29
N ILE A 35 -9.99 -27.90 -4.17
CA ILE A 35 -10.02 -26.44 -4.18
C ILE A 35 -8.63 -26.02 -4.66
N GLY A 36 -8.35 -26.22 -5.94
CA GLY A 36 -7.24 -25.53 -6.58
C GLY A 36 -7.61 -24.06 -6.57
N CYS A 37 -6.70 -23.19 -6.13
CA CYS A 37 -6.86 -21.76 -6.32
C CYS A 37 -7.19 -21.53 -7.80
N GLU A 38 -8.38 -21.01 -8.11
CA GLU A 38 -8.71 -20.58 -9.47
C GLU A 38 -7.62 -19.60 -9.90
N SER A 39 -6.97 -19.92 -11.01
CA SER A 39 -5.90 -19.08 -11.54
C SER A 39 -6.53 -17.76 -11.98
N GLY A 40 -6.09 -16.65 -11.39
CA GLY A 40 -6.73 -15.35 -11.55
C GLY A 40 -6.82 -14.90 -13.01
N GLY A 41 -8.00 -14.97 -13.62
CA GLY A 41 -8.24 -14.62 -15.01
C GLY A 41 -8.27 -13.11 -15.24
N VAL A 42 -8.49 -12.70 -16.50
CA VAL A 42 -8.75 -11.30 -16.82
C VAL A 42 -10.03 -10.85 -16.11
N GLY A 43 -9.95 -9.76 -15.36
CA GLY A 43 -11.02 -9.18 -14.57
C GLY A 43 -10.95 -9.48 -13.07
N ASP A 44 -10.10 -10.41 -12.64
CA ASP A 44 -9.97 -10.72 -11.22
C ASP A 44 -9.29 -9.57 -10.46
N PRO A 45 -9.68 -9.30 -9.20
CA PRO A 45 -9.07 -8.23 -8.42
C PRO A 45 -7.59 -8.52 -8.17
N CYS A 46 -6.77 -7.48 -8.19
CA CYS A 46 -5.35 -7.56 -7.84
C CYS A 46 -4.94 -6.37 -6.98
N VAL A 47 -3.95 -6.59 -6.12
CA VAL A 47 -3.30 -5.55 -5.32
C VAL A 47 -1.92 -5.26 -5.91
N PRO A 48 -1.68 -4.06 -6.46
CA PRO A 48 -0.39 -3.71 -7.02
C PRO A 48 0.76 -3.78 -6.01
N GLU A 49 1.96 -4.13 -6.45
CA GLU A 49 3.17 -4.27 -5.61
C GLU A 49 3.51 -2.98 -4.87
N ASP A 50 3.23 -1.81 -5.46
CA ASP A 50 3.46 -0.51 -4.83
C ASP A 50 2.68 -0.34 -3.52
N GLU A 51 1.53 -1.01 -3.35
CA GLU A 51 0.80 -1.00 -2.09
C GLU A 51 1.50 -1.76 -0.96
N TYR A 52 2.55 -2.53 -1.24
CA TYR A 52 3.37 -3.13 -0.19
C TYR A 52 4.42 -2.18 0.37
N LYS A 53 4.48 -0.94 -0.13
CA LYS A 53 5.32 0.14 0.39
C LYS A 53 4.52 1.01 1.37
N ASP A 54 5.09 1.22 2.55
CA ASP A 54 4.60 2.09 3.63
C ASP A 54 4.41 3.57 3.23
N SER A 55 5.19 4.00 2.25
CA SER A 55 5.34 5.37 1.78
C SER A 55 4.58 5.62 0.48
N PHE A 56 3.86 4.60 -0.02
CA PHE A 56 3.02 4.72 -1.19
C PHE A 56 1.66 5.30 -0.81
N ALA A 57 1.45 6.57 -1.18
CA ALA A 57 0.23 7.34 -0.95
C ALA A 57 -0.99 6.88 -1.77
N GLY A 58 -0.79 5.93 -2.68
CA GLY A 58 -1.81 5.48 -3.63
C GLY A 58 -1.62 6.05 -5.03
N PHE A 59 -2.44 5.56 -5.95
CA PHE A 59 -2.47 5.99 -7.35
C PHE A 59 -3.19 7.31 -7.53
N ASN A 60 -2.89 8.01 -8.63
CA ASN A 60 -3.61 9.19 -9.06
C ASN A 60 -4.63 8.84 -10.15
N LEU A 61 -5.80 9.49 -10.12
CA LEU A 61 -6.84 9.31 -11.12
C LEU A 61 -6.34 9.54 -12.56
N SER A 62 -5.41 10.47 -12.78
CA SER A 62 -4.85 10.73 -14.11
C SER A 62 -3.78 9.72 -14.54
N GLU A 63 -3.43 8.76 -13.71
CA GLU A 63 -2.34 7.82 -13.92
C GLU A 63 -2.86 6.45 -14.39
N GLU A 64 -2.05 5.81 -15.22
CA GLU A 64 -2.18 4.41 -15.58
C GLU A 64 -0.93 3.70 -15.08
N ASN A 65 -1.10 2.62 -14.32
CA ASN A 65 0.02 1.77 -13.92
C ASN A 65 -0.18 0.35 -14.45
N ILE A 66 0.87 -0.20 -15.06
CA ILE A 66 0.85 -1.54 -15.64
C ILE A 66 1.94 -2.33 -14.93
N GLU A 67 1.55 -3.10 -13.92
CA GLU A 67 2.47 -4.01 -13.24
C GLU A 67 2.63 -5.27 -14.08
N SER A 68 3.74 -5.34 -14.81
CA SER A 68 4.17 -6.59 -15.42
C SER A 68 4.76 -7.50 -14.34
N ARG A 69 4.38 -8.78 -14.34
CA ARG A 69 4.80 -9.85 -13.39
C ARG A 69 4.00 -9.97 -12.09
N SER A 70 2.78 -9.45 -12.04
CA SER A 70 1.91 -9.69 -10.89
C SER A 70 1.67 -11.19 -10.66
N PHE A 71 1.87 -11.65 -9.42
CA PHE A 71 1.68 -13.06 -9.05
C PHE A 71 0.21 -13.43 -8.82
N GLN A 72 -0.65 -12.43 -8.62
CA GLN A 72 -2.08 -12.61 -8.40
C GLN A 72 -2.81 -12.89 -9.72
N CYS A 73 -2.27 -12.39 -10.83
CA CYS A 73 -2.84 -12.54 -12.16
C CYS A 73 -2.21 -13.69 -12.94
N GLN A 74 -3.03 -14.58 -13.50
CA GLN A 74 -2.58 -15.65 -14.41
C GLN A 74 -1.85 -15.08 -15.63
N THR A 75 -2.32 -13.93 -16.11
CA THR A 75 -1.77 -13.15 -17.23
C THR A 75 -0.50 -12.39 -16.86
N ARG A 76 -0.14 -12.36 -15.57
CA ARG A 76 0.97 -11.58 -15.00
C ARG A 76 0.83 -10.07 -15.13
N ILE A 77 -0.36 -9.54 -15.44
CA ILE A 77 -0.57 -8.11 -15.57
C ILE A 77 -1.64 -7.68 -14.57
N CYS A 78 -1.26 -6.88 -13.58
CA CYS A 78 -2.21 -6.11 -12.78
C CYS A 78 -2.29 -4.70 -13.39
N LEU A 79 -3.47 -4.33 -13.88
CA LEU A 79 -3.70 -3.05 -14.52
C LEU A 79 -4.40 -2.12 -13.52
N VAL A 80 -3.81 -0.95 -13.31
CA VAL A 80 -4.42 0.19 -12.64
C VAL A 80 -4.81 1.20 -13.71
N ASN A 81 -6.10 1.30 -13.99
CA ASN A 81 -6.67 2.11 -15.06
C ASN A 81 -7.42 3.31 -14.48
N HIS A 82 -6.72 4.44 -14.31
CA HIS A 82 -7.27 5.70 -13.80
C HIS A 82 -7.97 5.51 -12.45
N PHE A 83 -7.17 5.24 -11.43
CA PHE A 83 -7.66 4.93 -10.10
C PHE A 83 -7.04 5.88 -9.08
N GLN A 84 -7.79 6.25 -8.05
CA GLN A 84 -7.30 7.11 -6.98
C GLN A 84 -7.23 6.37 -5.65
N GLY A 85 -6.10 6.51 -4.96
CA GLY A 85 -5.87 5.93 -3.65
C GLY A 85 -5.26 4.53 -3.71
N ARG A 86 -5.51 3.73 -2.67
CA ARG A 86 -5.00 2.36 -2.53
C ARG A 86 -6.16 1.36 -2.62
N VAL A 87 -6.04 0.29 -3.39
CA VAL A 87 -7.02 -0.80 -3.47
C VAL A 87 -7.31 -1.41 -2.10
N THR A 88 -6.36 -1.35 -1.17
CA THR A 88 -6.53 -1.85 0.19
C THR A 88 -6.98 -0.82 1.22
N CYS A 89 -7.16 0.44 0.82
CA CYS A 89 -7.60 1.52 1.71
C CYS A 89 -8.72 2.38 1.09
N PRO A 90 -9.99 1.92 1.16
CA PRO A 90 -11.14 2.56 0.51
C PRO A 90 -11.38 4.01 0.87
N ASN A 91 -11.31 4.28 2.16
CA ASN A 91 -11.60 5.59 2.73
C ASN A 91 -10.37 6.49 2.77
N GLY A 92 -9.23 6.05 2.24
CA GLY A 92 -7.96 6.75 2.41
C GLY A 92 -7.57 6.97 3.88
N GLN A 93 -6.63 7.86 4.10
CA GLN A 93 -6.22 8.32 5.42
C GLN A 93 -5.69 9.75 5.36
N GLY A 94 -5.91 10.52 6.43
CA GLY A 94 -5.27 11.82 6.60
C GLY A 94 -3.77 11.73 6.84
N ILE A 95 -3.13 12.88 7.11
CA ILE A 95 -1.72 12.91 7.51
C ILE A 95 -1.58 12.16 8.84
N PRO A 96 -0.86 11.02 8.90
CA PRO A 96 -0.71 10.30 10.14
C PRO A 96 0.06 11.15 11.15
N GLN A 97 -0.34 11.11 12.43
CA GLN A 97 0.39 11.82 13.48
C GLN A 97 1.75 11.15 13.68
N ASN A 98 2.83 11.91 13.45
CA ASN A 98 4.17 11.43 13.71
C ASN A 98 4.45 11.34 15.22
N CYS A 99 5.11 10.26 15.66
CA CYS A 99 5.46 10.02 17.07
C CYS A 99 6.96 9.73 17.28
N ASN A 100 7.81 10.18 16.36
CA ASN A 100 9.26 10.05 16.49
C ASN A 100 9.86 10.90 17.62
N ASP A 101 9.19 11.99 18.00
CA ASP A 101 9.56 12.79 19.16
C ASP A 101 9.10 12.07 20.44
N PRO A 102 10.00 11.74 21.39
CA PRO A 102 9.62 11.08 22.64
C PRO A 102 8.64 11.87 23.52
N ASN A 103 8.43 13.16 23.24
CA ASN A 103 7.44 14.00 23.92
C ASN A 103 6.05 13.93 23.26
N VAL A 104 5.95 13.38 22.06
CA VAL A 104 4.66 13.15 21.39
C VAL A 104 4.09 11.83 21.87
N THR A 105 2.95 11.92 22.56
CA THR A 105 2.16 10.73 22.93
C THR A 105 1.07 10.55 21.90
N CYS A 106 0.93 9.33 21.39
CA CYS A 106 -0.20 8.98 20.55
C CYS A 106 -1.47 9.08 21.40
N GLN A 107 -2.35 9.99 21.01
CA GLN A 107 -3.60 10.20 21.73
C GLN A 107 -4.55 9.09 21.33
N SER A 108 -5.12 8.41 22.32
CA SER A 108 -6.20 7.46 22.08
C SER A 108 -7.32 8.13 21.29
N ILE A 109 -7.80 7.45 20.26
CA ILE A 109 -8.83 7.96 19.36
C ILE A 109 -10.18 7.41 19.80
N VAL A 110 -11.24 8.21 19.71
CA VAL A 110 -12.59 7.71 19.99
C VAL A 110 -13.08 6.98 18.75
N ASN A 111 -13.40 5.69 18.87
CA ASN A 111 -14.17 4.99 17.86
C ASN A 111 -15.55 5.64 17.75
N GLN A 112 -15.83 6.32 16.65
CA GLN A 112 -17.05 7.11 16.47
C GLN A 112 -18.33 6.23 16.45
N VAL A 113 -18.20 4.93 16.18
CA VAL A 113 -19.33 3.98 16.14
C VAL A 113 -19.65 3.46 17.54
N THR A 114 -18.63 3.05 18.30
CA THR A 114 -18.82 2.44 19.63
C THR A 114 -18.76 3.45 20.78
N GLY A 115 -18.15 4.62 20.53
CA GLY A 115 -17.79 5.60 21.57
C GLY A 115 -16.63 5.15 22.46
N GLU A 116 -15.99 4.02 22.15
CA GLU A 116 -14.88 3.46 22.91
C GLU A 116 -13.56 4.15 22.56
N MET A 117 -12.71 4.35 23.56
CA MET A 117 -11.34 4.84 23.35
C MET A 117 -10.48 3.70 22.80
N VAL A 118 -9.97 3.87 21.60
CA VAL A 118 -9.01 2.95 20.97
C VAL A 118 -7.62 3.43 21.32
N ASP A 119 -6.83 2.54 21.92
CA ASP A 119 -5.44 2.87 22.22
C ASP A 119 -4.61 2.91 20.94
N THR A 120 -3.79 3.95 20.84
CA THR A 120 -2.92 4.17 19.69
C THR A 120 -1.49 4.01 20.16
N THR A 121 -0.72 3.17 19.50
CA THR A 121 0.70 3.03 19.77
C THR A 121 1.51 3.71 18.68
N CYS A 122 2.71 4.12 19.06
CA CYS A 122 3.69 4.58 18.10
C CYS A 122 4.25 3.36 17.37
N THR A 123 3.82 3.17 16.13
CA THR A 123 4.20 2.02 15.31
C THR A 123 5.15 2.51 14.22
N PRO A 124 6.18 1.72 13.83
CA PRO A 124 6.97 2.03 12.64
C PRO A 124 6.05 2.29 11.44
N GLY A 125 6.18 3.47 10.84
CA GLY A 125 5.43 3.92 9.68
C GLY A 125 6.27 4.00 8.42
N GLY A 126 7.49 3.46 8.49
CA GLY A 126 8.32 3.18 7.33
C GLY A 126 9.74 3.69 7.36
N VAL A 127 10.48 3.35 6.31
CA VAL A 127 11.90 3.71 6.14
C VAL A 127 12.10 4.38 4.79
N ILE A 128 12.66 5.59 4.77
CA ILE A 128 13.15 6.18 3.53
C ILE A 128 14.49 5.53 3.19
N LEU A 129 14.45 4.63 2.21
CA LEU A 129 15.63 4.20 1.49
C LEU A 129 15.91 5.22 0.39
N THR A 130 16.73 6.23 0.72
CA THR A 130 17.35 7.01 -0.36
C THR A 130 18.45 6.13 -0.93
N SER A 131 18.12 5.39 -1.99
CA SER A 131 19.10 4.59 -2.73
C SER A 131 20.23 5.51 -3.18
N CYS A 132 21.47 5.12 -2.86
CA CYS A 132 22.61 5.78 -3.46
C CYS A 132 22.82 5.36 -4.90
N ASP A 133 22.09 4.37 -5.42
CA ASP A 133 22.38 3.78 -6.72
C ASP A 133 22.21 4.84 -7.81
N PRO A 134 23.29 5.34 -8.41
CA PRO A 134 23.17 6.21 -9.55
C PRO A 134 22.96 5.29 -10.75
N THR A 135 22.00 5.58 -11.63
CA THR A 135 22.23 5.23 -13.03
C THR A 135 21.81 6.37 -13.95
N PRO A 136 22.76 6.99 -14.69
CA PRO A 136 24.21 6.90 -14.60
C PRO A 136 24.91 8.25 -14.33
N CYS A 137 26.04 8.17 -13.63
CA CYS A 137 27.18 9.05 -13.88
C CYS A 137 27.68 8.80 -15.32
N GLY A 138 26.99 9.35 -16.33
CA GLY A 138 27.34 9.27 -17.76
C GLY A 138 27.13 7.89 -18.42
N GLU A 139 26.76 7.87 -19.69
CA GLU A 139 26.32 6.70 -20.49
C GLU A 139 27.35 5.55 -20.69
N GLN A 140 28.37 5.38 -19.84
CA GLN A 140 29.33 4.28 -19.94
C GLN A 140 29.65 3.74 -18.55
N GLY A 141 28.89 2.71 -18.14
CA GLY A 141 29.16 1.76 -17.05
C GLY A 141 30.31 2.10 -16.11
N ALA A 142 30.08 3.05 -15.20
CA ALA A 142 31.02 3.34 -14.12
C ALA A 142 31.03 2.20 -13.09
N ASP A 143 32.23 1.86 -12.63
CA ASP A 143 32.51 0.89 -11.56
C ASP A 143 31.88 1.41 -10.24
N PRO A 144 31.19 0.58 -9.43
CA PRO A 144 30.68 0.98 -8.11
C PRO A 144 31.69 1.69 -7.19
N LYS A 145 33.00 1.58 -7.47
CA LYS A 145 34.07 2.33 -6.80
C LYS A 145 33.97 3.86 -6.93
N ASP A 146 33.28 4.39 -7.94
CA ASP A 146 33.22 5.84 -8.17
C ASP A 146 32.25 6.57 -7.23
N CYS A 147 31.41 5.85 -6.47
CA CYS A 147 30.55 6.45 -5.42
C CYS A 147 31.35 6.94 -4.20
N ASN A 148 32.59 6.47 -4.06
CA ASN A 148 33.53 6.89 -3.02
C ASN A 148 34.78 7.51 -3.65
N ASP A 149 34.67 8.17 -4.81
CA ASP A 149 35.80 8.88 -5.41
C ASP A 149 36.35 9.89 -4.38
N PRO A 150 37.60 9.72 -3.91
CA PRO A 150 38.22 10.67 -2.99
C PRO A 150 38.36 12.08 -3.59
N ALA A 151 38.29 12.23 -4.92
CA ALA A 151 38.24 13.53 -5.59
C ALA A 151 36.91 14.29 -5.38
N LEU A 152 35.82 13.59 -5.04
CA LEU A 152 34.52 14.16 -4.65
C LEU A 152 34.36 14.29 -3.12
N ASN A 153 35.43 14.06 -2.34
CA ASN A 153 35.37 13.90 -0.88
C ASN A 153 34.40 12.79 -0.41
N GLY A 154 34.21 11.73 -1.20
CA GLY A 154 33.35 10.59 -0.82
C GLY A 154 31.86 10.90 -0.71
N GLY A 155 31.43 12.01 -1.32
CA GLY A 155 30.05 12.48 -1.24
C GLY A 155 29.20 12.13 -2.44
N ASN A 156 28.12 11.37 -2.24
CA ASN A 156 27.04 11.36 -3.22
C ASN A 156 26.17 12.61 -2.99
N PRO A 157 26.09 13.56 -3.95
CA PRO A 157 25.31 14.79 -3.79
C PRO A 157 23.80 14.55 -3.67
N THR A 158 23.30 13.35 -3.98
CA THR A 158 21.90 12.99 -3.73
C THR A 158 21.63 12.69 -2.26
N CYS A 159 22.67 12.40 -1.46
CA CYS A 159 22.54 12.16 -0.04
C CYS A 159 22.57 13.49 0.73
N ALA A 160 21.54 13.72 1.55
CA ALA A 160 21.55 14.82 2.50
C ALA A 160 22.71 14.61 3.50
N GLY A 161 23.80 15.35 3.32
CA GLY A 161 25.02 15.21 4.12
C GLY A 161 26.16 14.42 3.47
N ASN A 162 26.01 14.00 2.19
CA ASN A 162 27.08 13.41 1.40
C ASN A 162 27.70 12.13 1.99
N VAL A 163 26.97 11.31 2.75
CA VAL A 163 27.49 10.03 3.25
C VAL A 163 26.71 8.89 2.60
N CYS A 164 27.38 8.11 1.76
CA CYS A 164 26.82 6.86 1.26
C CYS A 164 27.41 5.68 2.03
N ASN A 165 26.55 4.83 2.58
CA ASN A 165 27.00 3.62 3.25
C ASN A 165 27.54 2.63 2.22
N SER A 166 28.85 2.34 2.28
CA SER A 166 29.53 1.49 1.30
C SER A 166 29.04 0.04 1.30
N THR A 167 28.44 -0.43 2.40
CA THR A 167 27.97 -1.81 2.55
C THR A 167 26.52 -1.96 2.10
N GLY A 168 25.67 -0.96 2.40
CA GLY A 168 24.24 -0.99 2.11
C GLY A 168 23.80 -0.29 0.82
N ARG A 169 24.67 0.49 0.17
CA ARG A 169 24.34 1.31 -1.02
C ARG A 169 23.16 2.28 -0.78
N PHE A 170 23.03 2.82 0.42
CA PHE A 170 22.01 3.81 0.80
C PHE A 170 22.64 5.05 1.44
N CYS A 171 21.95 6.18 1.38
CA CYS A 171 22.39 7.41 2.04
C CYS A 171 22.28 7.25 3.55
N GLU A 172 23.41 7.28 4.23
CA GLU A 172 23.43 7.24 5.68
C GLU A 172 23.03 8.60 6.23
N CYS A 173 22.07 8.61 7.13
CA CYS A 173 21.65 9.84 7.77
C CYS A 173 22.62 10.20 8.90
N ASN A 174 22.90 11.51 9.03
CA ASN A 174 23.45 12.11 10.24
C ASN A 174 22.33 12.86 11.00
N SER A 175 22.56 13.19 12.27
CA SER A 175 21.64 14.02 13.06
C SER A 175 21.23 15.29 12.29
N GLY A 176 19.95 15.38 11.90
CA GLY A 176 19.39 16.52 11.15
C GLY A 176 19.39 16.42 9.61
N SER A 177 19.79 15.29 9.03
CA SER A 177 19.77 15.09 7.56
C SER A 177 18.47 14.51 7.01
N CYS A 178 17.60 13.97 7.86
CA CYS A 178 16.34 13.39 7.43
C CYS A 178 15.32 14.48 7.08
N PRO A 179 14.55 14.30 6.00
CA PRO A 179 13.53 15.27 5.59
C PRO A 179 12.34 15.25 6.57
N GLY A 180 11.81 16.44 6.89
CA GLY A 180 10.56 16.59 7.62
C GLY A 180 10.55 15.87 8.98
N ASP A 181 9.58 15.00 9.17
CA ASP A 181 9.32 14.33 10.46
C ASP A 181 10.11 13.02 10.64
N TYR A 182 11.04 12.69 9.73
CA TYR A 182 11.83 11.47 9.84
C TYR A 182 12.94 11.60 10.89
N ARG A 183 13.14 10.53 11.66
CA ARG A 183 14.23 10.40 12.63
C ARG A 183 15.38 9.63 12.01
N CYS A 184 16.58 10.19 12.14
CA CYS A 184 17.79 9.45 11.77
C CYS A 184 18.11 8.39 12.82
N CYS A 185 18.24 7.14 12.41
CA CYS A 185 18.63 6.05 13.28
C CYS A 185 20.12 6.08 13.60
N PRO A 186 20.53 5.95 14.87
CA PRO A 186 21.94 5.85 15.21
C PRO A 186 22.54 4.57 14.62
N LEU A 187 23.80 4.64 14.18
CA LEU A 187 24.54 3.45 13.77
C LEU A 187 24.73 2.46 14.92
N ASP A 188 24.98 2.98 16.13
CA ASP A 188 25.07 2.17 17.34
C ASP A 188 23.68 2.00 17.94
N THR A 189 23.13 0.80 17.77
CA THR A 189 21.79 0.43 18.22
C THR A 189 21.78 -0.23 19.59
N SER A 190 22.95 -0.40 20.24
CA SER A 190 23.10 -1.18 21.48
C SER A 190 22.34 -0.60 22.69
N GLY A 191 21.93 0.66 22.64
CA GLY A 191 21.15 1.34 23.68
C GLY A 191 19.66 1.52 23.37
N LEU A 192 19.18 1.04 22.22
CA LEU A 192 17.79 1.21 21.82
C LEU A 192 16.88 0.15 22.50
N PRO A 193 15.64 0.52 22.86
CA PRO A 193 14.68 -0.43 23.42
C PRO A 193 14.25 -1.46 22.36
N GLU A 194 13.87 -2.65 22.82
CA GLU A 194 13.29 -3.69 21.96
C GLU A 194 12.06 -3.16 21.23
N GLY A 195 11.99 -3.39 19.91
CA GLY A 195 10.91 -2.88 19.05
C GLY A 195 11.15 -1.47 18.47
N ASP A 196 12.27 -0.80 18.78
CA ASP A 196 12.60 0.45 18.10
C ASP A 196 12.91 0.19 16.61
N PRO A 197 12.29 0.90 15.65
CA PRO A 197 12.53 0.70 14.21
C PRO A 197 14.00 0.87 13.80
N CYS A 198 14.78 1.62 14.59
CA CYS A 198 16.20 1.80 14.34
C CYS A 198 17.04 0.56 14.64
N LEU A 199 16.51 -0.46 15.34
CA LEU A 199 17.19 -1.74 15.52
C LEU A 199 17.37 -2.48 14.19
N GLU A 200 16.40 -2.37 13.29
CA GLU A 200 16.41 -3.05 11.98
C GLU A 200 16.97 -2.17 10.86
N ALA A 201 16.98 -0.84 11.06
CA ALA A 201 17.38 0.15 10.07
C ALA A 201 18.45 1.16 10.57
N PRO A 202 19.61 0.70 11.09
CA PRO A 202 20.65 1.61 11.58
C PRO A 202 21.18 2.52 10.46
N GLY A 203 21.35 3.81 10.76
CA GLY A 203 21.84 4.81 9.80
C GLY A 203 20.81 5.23 8.73
N LEU A 204 19.55 4.80 8.84
CA LEU A 204 18.48 5.18 7.92
C LEU A 204 17.52 6.20 8.54
N CYS A 205 16.83 6.94 7.69
CA CYS A 205 15.73 7.80 8.09
C CYS A 205 14.46 6.96 8.26
N VAL A 206 14.00 6.81 9.49
CA VAL A 206 12.75 6.08 9.79
C VAL A 206 11.67 7.04 10.20
N THR A 207 10.42 6.63 10.00
CA THR A 207 9.28 7.32 10.56
C THR A 207 8.44 6.38 11.40
N SER A 208 7.81 6.91 12.44
CA SER A 208 6.85 6.20 13.28
C SER A 208 5.59 7.04 13.34
N VAL A 209 4.46 6.39 13.18
CA VAL A 209 3.16 7.04 13.15
C VAL A 209 2.25 6.45 14.22
N CYS A 210 1.38 7.29 14.76
CA CYS A 210 0.35 6.83 15.66
C CYS A 210 -0.67 6.00 14.90
N ALA A 211 -0.78 4.73 15.28
CA ALA A 211 -1.73 3.81 14.69
C ALA A 211 -2.46 3.04 15.80
N PRO A 212 -3.74 2.70 15.62
CA PRO A 212 -4.45 1.78 16.50
C PRO A 212 -3.75 0.43 16.61
N THR A 213 -3.75 -0.13 17.82
CA THR A 213 -3.12 -1.44 18.10
C THR A 213 -3.83 -2.62 17.43
N ASP A 214 -5.09 -2.44 17.01
CA ASP A 214 -5.94 -3.50 16.47
C ASP A 214 -6.61 -3.11 15.14
N ARG A 215 -6.14 -3.73 14.05
CA ARG A 215 -6.72 -3.54 12.70
C ARG A 215 -8.23 -3.82 12.64
N ALA A 216 -8.69 -4.79 13.43
CA ALA A 216 -10.10 -5.19 13.49
C ALA A 216 -11.04 -4.07 13.95
N THR A 217 -10.54 -3.13 14.76
CA THR A 217 -11.35 -2.04 15.32
C THR A 217 -11.58 -0.92 14.32
N GLN A 218 -10.78 -0.86 13.25
CA GLN A 218 -10.97 0.10 12.16
C GLN A 218 -11.90 -0.39 11.05
N GLN A 219 -11.86 -1.68 10.70
CA GLN A 219 -12.75 -2.26 9.68
C GLN A 219 -14.25 -2.16 10.07
N ALA A 220 -14.56 -2.05 11.37
CA ALA A 220 -15.93 -1.85 11.84
C ALA A 220 -16.54 -0.49 11.45
N THR A 221 -15.75 0.43 10.88
CA THR A 221 -16.19 1.79 10.50
C THR A 221 -16.45 1.96 9.01
N GLU A 222 -16.78 0.88 8.30
CA GLU A 222 -17.27 0.91 6.91
C GLU A 222 -18.69 1.49 6.76
N ASN A 223 -19.38 1.84 7.85
CA ASN A 223 -20.78 2.31 7.85
C ASN A 223 -20.97 3.82 7.63
N GLY A 224 -20.04 4.49 6.93
CA GLY A 224 -20.25 5.87 6.44
C GLY A 224 -20.22 6.97 7.51
N ASN A 225 -19.66 6.71 8.70
CA ASN A 225 -19.32 7.79 9.63
C ASN A 225 -17.86 8.20 9.42
N THR A 226 -17.67 9.50 9.20
CA THR A 226 -16.39 10.20 9.12
C THR A 226 -15.49 9.88 10.30
N VAL A 227 -14.60 8.91 10.14
CA VAL A 227 -13.40 8.87 10.96
C VAL A 227 -12.34 9.58 10.15
N ASP A 228 -12.02 10.80 10.54
CA ASP A 228 -10.87 11.57 10.01
C ASP A 228 -9.51 10.86 10.22
N GLN A 229 -9.49 9.61 10.68
CA GLN A 229 -8.32 8.88 11.19
C GLN A 229 -8.39 7.36 10.99
N ALA A 230 -9.15 6.85 10.01
CA ALA A 230 -8.92 5.46 9.61
C ALA A 230 -7.49 5.36 9.04
N ALA A 231 -6.65 4.53 9.64
CA ALA A 231 -5.29 4.28 9.19
C ALA A 231 -5.31 3.23 8.07
N CYS A 232 -4.61 3.53 6.99
CA CYS A 232 -4.28 2.57 5.95
C CYS A 232 -3.14 1.67 6.43
N TYR A 233 -3.16 0.41 5.99
CA TYR A 233 -2.14 -0.58 6.32
C TYR A 233 -1.56 -1.19 5.05
N ILE A 234 -0.33 -1.68 5.15
CA ILE A 234 0.26 -2.53 4.11
C ILE A 234 -0.58 -3.82 3.97
N PRO A 235 -0.89 -4.27 2.75
CA PRO A 235 -1.66 -5.48 2.52
C PRO A 235 -1.02 -6.71 3.20
N GLY A 236 -1.80 -7.43 4.00
CA GLY A 236 -1.34 -8.63 4.69
C GLY A 236 -0.46 -8.40 5.93
N THR A 237 -0.23 -7.15 6.35
CA THR A 237 0.53 -6.84 7.58
C THR A 237 -0.29 -5.94 8.53
N ASP A 238 0.25 -5.70 9.73
CA ASP A 238 -0.25 -4.71 10.70
C ASP A 238 0.57 -3.41 10.66
N GLU A 239 1.38 -3.22 9.62
CA GLU A 239 2.23 -2.04 9.45
C GLU A 239 1.42 -0.89 8.82
N PRO A 240 1.33 0.27 9.48
CA PRO A 240 0.59 1.42 8.98
C PRO A 240 1.32 2.10 7.82
N VAL A 241 0.55 2.69 6.91
CA VAL A 241 1.06 3.55 5.85
C VAL A 241 1.45 4.91 6.47
N GLY A 242 2.67 5.36 6.23
CA GLY A 242 3.24 6.57 6.85
C GLY A 242 2.87 7.90 6.19
N VAL A 243 2.11 7.88 5.10
CA VAL A 243 1.80 9.05 4.25
C VAL A 243 0.29 9.23 4.05
N PRO A 244 -0.24 10.45 3.87
CA PRO A 244 -1.66 10.64 3.57
C PRO A 244 -2.07 9.87 2.30
N VAL A 245 -3.26 9.27 2.29
CA VAL A 245 -3.81 8.48 1.18
C VAL A 245 -5.16 9.05 0.80
N CYS A 246 -5.36 9.41 -0.47
CA CYS A 246 -6.67 9.83 -0.94
C CYS A 246 -7.67 8.68 -0.90
N GLY A 247 -8.92 8.99 -0.54
CA GLY A 247 -10.03 8.07 -0.69
C GLY A 247 -10.36 7.76 -2.15
N TRP A 248 -11.17 6.72 -2.35
CA TRP A 248 -11.61 6.30 -3.68
C TRP A 248 -12.60 7.28 -4.29
N CYS A 249 -12.54 7.41 -5.62
CA CYS A 249 -13.59 8.01 -6.42
C CYS A 249 -14.83 7.08 -6.44
N THR A 250 -16.03 7.61 -6.19
CA THR A 250 -17.27 6.81 -6.16
C THR A 250 -17.58 6.15 -7.50
N GLU A 251 -17.20 6.80 -8.61
CA GLU A 251 -17.42 6.28 -9.96
C GLU A 251 -16.28 5.35 -10.43
N ARG A 252 -15.17 5.26 -9.68
CA ARG A 252 -14.00 4.45 -10.03
C ARG A 252 -13.49 3.64 -8.85
N THR A 253 -14.25 2.61 -8.53
CA THR A 253 -13.86 1.60 -7.54
C THR A 253 -12.79 0.65 -8.09
N PRO A 254 -12.06 -0.08 -7.21
CA PRO A 254 -11.07 -1.05 -7.65
C PRO A 254 -11.65 -2.14 -8.56
N GLU A 255 -12.88 -2.59 -8.35
CA GLU A 255 -13.51 -3.63 -9.19
C GLU A 255 -13.70 -3.20 -10.65
N ASN A 256 -13.63 -1.89 -10.92
CA ASN A 256 -13.80 -1.28 -12.23
C ASN A 256 -12.51 -0.67 -12.79
N SER A 257 -11.48 -0.51 -11.96
CA SER A 257 -10.26 0.23 -12.32
C SER A 257 -8.96 -0.49 -11.96
N VAL A 258 -8.97 -1.48 -11.05
CA VAL A 258 -7.78 -2.26 -10.69
C VAL A 258 -8.06 -3.75 -10.73
N TYR A 259 -7.56 -4.40 -11.78
CA TYR A 259 -7.83 -5.82 -12.02
C TYR A 259 -6.75 -6.45 -12.90
N CYS A 260 -6.72 -7.78 -12.87
CA CYS A 260 -5.92 -8.57 -13.77
C CYS A 260 -6.34 -8.31 -15.22
N SER A 261 -5.42 -7.85 -16.05
CA SER A 261 -5.67 -7.59 -17.47
C SER A 261 -4.76 -8.45 -18.34
N CYS A 262 -4.86 -8.33 -19.65
CA CYS A 262 -3.88 -8.91 -20.56
C CYS A 262 -3.67 -7.99 -21.75
N ARG A 263 -2.47 -8.06 -22.32
CA ARG A 263 -2.13 -7.28 -23.52
C ARG A 263 -2.84 -7.90 -24.72
N CYS A 264 -3.64 -7.11 -25.41
CA CYS A 264 -4.50 -7.58 -26.51
C CYS A 264 -4.12 -6.97 -27.88
N GLY A 265 -3.19 -6.01 -27.91
CA GLY A 265 -2.68 -5.48 -29.16
C GLY A 265 -1.49 -4.53 -29.01
N PRO A 266 -0.82 -4.21 -30.13
CA PRO A 266 0.20 -3.16 -30.17
C PRO A 266 -0.43 -1.76 -29.99
N PRO A 267 0.37 -0.74 -29.63
CA PRO A 267 -0.13 0.64 -29.56
C PRO A 267 -0.55 1.15 -30.94
N ASP A 268 -1.52 2.06 -30.98
CA ASP A 268 -2.06 2.63 -32.23
C ASP A 268 -1.05 3.55 -32.92
N SER A 269 -0.13 4.15 -32.16
CA SER A 269 0.92 5.03 -32.68
C SER A 269 2.02 4.32 -33.49
N GLY A 270 1.90 3.00 -33.72
CA GLY A 270 2.70 2.30 -34.73
C GLY A 270 4.10 1.91 -34.26
N ALA A 271 4.28 1.60 -32.98
CA ALA A 271 5.50 0.94 -32.51
C ALA A 271 5.64 -0.40 -33.25
N SER A 272 6.71 -0.50 -34.06
CA SER A 272 7.23 -1.66 -34.80
C SER A 272 6.36 -2.92 -34.76
N GLU A 273 5.86 -3.32 -35.93
CA GLU A 273 5.16 -4.57 -36.24
C GLU A 273 5.17 -5.54 -35.06
N ALA A 274 3.99 -5.75 -34.46
CA ALA A 274 3.68 -6.74 -33.43
C ALA A 274 4.85 -7.71 -33.29
N ASP A 275 5.78 -7.43 -32.36
CA ASP A 275 6.97 -8.26 -32.21
C ASP A 275 6.45 -9.68 -32.11
N ALA A 276 6.82 -10.51 -33.10
CA ALA A 276 6.17 -11.80 -33.34
C ALA A 276 6.29 -12.74 -32.13
N ASN A 277 7.10 -12.36 -31.15
CA ASN A 277 7.30 -13.04 -29.90
C ASN A 277 6.32 -12.61 -28.78
N PHE A 278 5.50 -11.58 -28.97
CA PHE A 278 4.46 -11.20 -28.01
C PHE A 278 3.17 -11.98 -28.25
N ASN A 279 2.75 -12.70 -27.22
CA ASN A 279 1.46 -13.37 -27.20
C ASN A 279 0.38 -12.36 -26.75
N PHE A 280 -0.43 -11.90 -27.70
CA PHE A 280 -1.64 -11.15 -27.39
C PHE A 280 -2.78 -12.11 -27.00
N CYS A 281 -3.58 -11.70 -26.04
CA CYS A 281 -4.80 -12.41 -25.65
C CYS A 281 -6.01 -11.87 -26.40
N ASP A 282 -7.04 -12.71 -26.55
CA ASP A 282 -8.39 -12.25 -26.83
C ASP A 282 -9.05 -11.81 -25.52
N CYS A 283 -9.64 -10.61 -25.51
CA CYS A 283 -10.36 -10.12 -24.35
C CYS A 283 -11.63 -10.94 -24.12
N PRO A 284 -11.92 -11.38 -22.87
CA PRO A 284 -13.14 -12.12 -22.57
C PRO A 284 -14.39 -11.22 -22.65
N ASP A 285 -15.56 -11.84 -22.54
CA ASP A 285 -16.84 -11.13 -22.49
C ASP A 285 -16.86 -10.05 -21.39
N GLY A 286 -17.40 -8.87 -21.72
CA GLY A 286 -17.41 -7.71 -20.82
C GLY A 286 -16.11 -6.90 -20.81
N PHE A 287 -15.12 -7.28 -21.62
CA PHE A 287 -13.89 -6.50 -21.82
C PHE A 287 -13.76 -6.04 -23.27
N THR A 288 -13.03 -4.96 -23.49
CA THR A 288 -12.68 -4.43 -24.81
C THR A 288 -11.19 -4.18 -24.90
N CYS A 289 -10.63 -4.39 -26.10
CA CYS A 289 -9.22 -4.14 -26.35
C CYS A 289 -9.00 -2.66 -26.66
N ALA A 290 -8.49 -1.89 -25.71
CA ALA A 290 -8.28 -0.45 -25.84
C ALA A 290 -6.82 -0.07 -25.58
N GLU A 291 -6.36 1.00 -26.23
CA GLU A 291 -5.05 1.58 -25.95
C GLU A 291 -5.08 2.22 -24.57
N VAL A 292 -4.26 1.70 -23.66
CA VAL A 292 -4.06 2.29 -22.34
C VAL A 292 -2.87 3.22 -22.44
N ARG A 293 -1.70 2.68 -22.82
CA ARG A 293 -0.45 3.46 -22.85
C ARG A 293 0.03 3.70 -24.27
N PRO A 294 -0.07 4.93 -24.81
CA PRO A 294 0.44 5.24 -26.14
C PRO A 294 1.97 5.18 -26.17
N ASN A 295 2.55 4.75 -27.30
CA ASN A 295 3.99 4.88 -27.48
C ASN A 295 4.33 6.32 -27.91
N VAL A 296 4.76 7.13 -26.95
CA VAL A 296 5.22 8.51 -27.17
C VAL A 296 6.76 8.64 -27.21
N GLY A 297 7.48 7.51 -27.27
CA GLY A 297 8.95 7.49 -27.26
C GLY A 297 9.59 7.82 -25.91
N LEU A 298 8.79 7.81 -24.83
CA LEU A 298 9.22 8.02 -23.45
C LEU A 298 8.78 6.84 -22.58
N GLY A 299 9.69 6.29 -21.79
CA GLY A 299 9.44 5.15 -20.90
C GLY A 299 9.71 3.78 -21.56
N ASP A 300 9.22 2.72 -20.92
CA ASP A 300 9.39 1.35 -21.40
C ASP A 300 8.47 1.09 -22.60
N ALA A 301 9.04 1.02 -23.80
CA ALA A 301 8.33 0.71 -25.04
C ALA A 301 7.63 -0.66 -25.01
N GLN A 302 8.03 -1.58 -24.13
CA GLN A 302 7.39 -2.89 -24.00
C GLN A 302 6.03 -2.82 -23.29
N LEU A 303 5.79 -1.78 -22.49
CA LEU A 303 4.52 -1.53 -21.79
C LEU A 303 3.53 -0.68 -22.60
N ALA A 304 3.98 -0.06 -23.69
CA ALA A 304 3.09 0.66 -24.59
C ALA A 304 2.20 -0.34 -25.35
N GLY A 305 0.89 -0.11 -25.40
CA GLY A 305 -0.02 -0.98 -26.14
C GLY A 305 -1.46 -0.99 -25.65
N LYS A 306 -2.19 -1.96 -26.20
CA LYS A 306 -3.59 -2.19 -25.87
C LYS A 306 -3.73 -3.29 -24.84
N TYR A 307 -4.66 -3.09 -23.92
CA TYR A 307 -4.98 -4.00 -22.84
C TYR A 307 -6.48 -4.23 -22.79
N CYS A 308 -6.87 -5.38 -22.24
CA CYS A 308 -8.27 -5.65 -21.98
C CYS A 308 -8.77 -4.78 -20.84
N ILE A 309 -9.60 -3.81 -21.17
CA ILE A 309 -10.27 -2.95 -20.19
C ILE A 309 -11.73 -3.37 -20.04
N LYS A 310 -12.28 -3.26 -18.84
CA LYS A 310 -13.69 -3.56 -18.56
C LYS A 310 -14.58 -2.57 -19.32
N GLN A 311 -15.58 -3.09 -20.03
CA GLN A 311 -16.50 -2.24 -20.80
C GLN A 311 -17.30 -1.32 -19.88
N GLY A 312 -17.48 -0.06 -20.28
CA GLY A 312 -18.19 0.94 -19.48
C GLY A 312 -17.35 1.55 -18.37
N THR A 313 -16.04 1.24 -18.29
CA THR A 313 -15.09 1.88 -17.36
C THR A 313 -14.02 2.68 -18.09
N GLU A 314 -14.26 3.00 -19.36
CA GLU A 314 -13.41 3.89 -20.15
C GLU A 314 -13.22 5.21 -19.40
N PHE A 315 -11.98 5.66 -19.33
CA PHE A 315 -11.67 6.96 -18.76
C PHE A 315 -11.78 8.03 -19.85
N THR A 316 -12.45 9.11 -19.52
CA THR A 316 -12.72 10.23 -20.42
C THR A 316 -11.97 11.47 -19.96
N ASP A 317 -12.12 11.87 -18.69
CA ASP A 317 -11.35 12.96 -18.10
C ASP A 317 -11.34 12.94 -16.56
N VAL A 318 -10.31 13.58 -15.99
CA VAL A 318 -10.08 13.64 -14.53
C VAL A 318 -11.21 14.38 -13.79
N GLY A 319 -11.86 15.35 -14.44
CA GLY A 319 -12.83 16.25 -13.81
C GLY A 319 -14.21 15.64 -13.64
N THR A 320 -14.65 14.80 -14.59
CA THR A 320 -15.95 14.13 -14.53
C THR A 320 -15.90 12.77 -13.86
N ASP A 321 -14.79 12.04 -14.03
CA ASP A 321 -14.81 10.60 -13.77
C ASP A 321 -14.53 10.23 -12.32
N CYS A 322 -14.14 11.17 -11.45
CA CYS A 322 -14.02 10.85 -10.03
C CYS A 322 -15.38 10.84 -9.32
N GLY A 323 -16.27 11.77 -9.67
CA GLY A 323 -17.45 12.09 -8.87
C GLY A 323 -17.05 12.61 -7.48
N SER A 324 -17.58 11.98 -6.44
CA SER A 324 -17.22 12.26 -5.04
C SER A 324 -16.13 11.33 -4.54
N VAL A 325 -15.37 11.78 -3.54
CA VAL A 325 -14.36 10.97 -2.85
C VAL A 325 -14.93 10.41 -1.56
N THR A 326 -14.81 9.09 -1.40
CA THR A 326 -15.19 8.36 -0.19
C THR A 326 -14.09 8.53 0.87
N GLY A 327 -14.45 8.98 2.08
CA GLY A 327 -13.51 9.11 3.19
C GLY A 327 -12.61 10.35 3.10
N PHE A 328 -11.31 10.18 3.33
CA PHE A 328 -10.34 11.27 3.35
C PHE A 328 -10.24 11.96 1.99
N TRP A 329 -10.47 13.26 2.02
CA TRP A 329 -10.29 14.16 0.90
C TRP A 329 -9.39 15.33 1.31
N ALA A 330 -8.50 15.71 0.40
CA ALA A 330 -7.67 16.90 0.53
C ALA A 330 -7.44 17.51 -0.86
N SER A 331 -6.82 18.68 -0.92
CA SER A 331 -6.63 19.42 -2.18
C SER A 331 -5.82 18.69 -3.25
N GLN A 332 -5.02 17.68 -2.86
CA GLN A 332 -4.30 16.82 -3.80
C GLN A 332 -5.13 15.66 -4.37
N CYS A 333 -6.31 15.40 -3.80
CA CYS A 333 -7.23 14.38 -4.29
C CYS A 333 -8.11 14.96 -5.39
N ASN A 334 -8.30 14.20 -6.47
CA ASN A 334 -9.27 14.52 -7.52
C ASN A 334 -10.69 14.22 -7.01
N GLY A 335 -11.69 14.89 -7.61
CA GLY A 335 -13.09 14.76 -7.22
C GLY A 335 -13.52 15.74 -6.13
N LEU A 336 -14.80 15.69 -5.80
CA LEU A 336 -15.41 16.51 -4.75
C LEU A 336 -15.42 15.74 -3.42
N PRO A 337 -15.31 16.40 -2.26
CA PRO A 337 -15.54 15.72 -0.99
C PRO A 337 -16.98 15.16 -0.97
N SER A 338 -17.16 13.93 -0.49
CA SER A 338 -18.50 13.36 -0.31
C SER A 338 -19.32 14.22 0.66
N SER A 339 -20.60 14.44 0.34
CA SER A 339 -21.53 15.19 1.21
C SER A 339 -21.77 14.53 2.56
N ASP A 340 -21.46 13.24 2.66
CA ASP A 340 -21.58 12.46 3.90
C ASP A 340 -20.34 12.65 4.82
N GLY A 341 -19.40 13.51 4.40
CA GLY A 341 -18.04 13.60 4.91
C GLY A 341 -17.68 14.85 5.73
N ASN A 342 -18.63 15.68 6.15
CA ASN A 342 -18.34 16.98 6.81
C ASN A 342 -19.06 17.16 8.15
#